data_AF-A0A8C5RS72-F1
#
_entry.id   AF-A0A8C5RS72-F1
#
_cell.length_a   1.000
_cell.length_b   1.000
_cell.length_c   1.000
_cell.angle_alpha   90.00
_cell.angle_beta   90.00
_cell.angle_gamma   90.00
#
_symmetry.space_group_name_H-M   'P 1'
#
loop_
_entity.id
_entity.type
_entity.pdbx_description
1 polymer ?
#
loop_
_entity_poly.entity_id
_entity_poly.type
_entity_poly.pdbx_seq_one_letter_code
_entity_poly.pdbx_strand_id
1 'polypeptide(L)'
;MQHNSYYQECLFYLHNYGTNLAIISFYMRHDCMREALLHLLNKESPPDVFIEGIFIPSYKSGKLHMLENLLETIDPGLESWGVYLIAACKHLQKKNYYHILYELQQFMKDQVRAAMTCIRFFTEKAKSYTELKERQKWLLKVKDHLKIYLQEVSRSSGRKKIACSFRKKMSAPDVSRHINTVELQMEVTKFLHRCEKSGTLFVGDLPVPTLFGNNQMKIEVACKVMLEGKNIEEGFGIAFRILQDFQLDVAAIYNKVARQLVKQQNYSEIRQLIKCIKESGAADKNDGDNVILSCLKEFDSIPAEELDNLIQDMDSDENKVSK
;
A
#
# COMPACT_ATOMS: atom_id res chain seq x y z
N MET A 1 -28.33 30.18 26.62
CA MET A 1 -29.36 29.49 25.80
C MET A 1 -30.17 28.44 26.56
N GLN A 2 -29.76 27.97 27.76
CA GLN A 2 -30.49 26.97 28.57
C GLN A 2 -31.81 27.45 29.24
N HIS A 3 -32.21 28.71 29.05
CA HIS A 3 -33.40 29.33 29.67
C HIS A 3 -34.59 29.56 28.72
N ASN A 4 -34.57 29.02 27.50
CA ASN A 4 -35.71 29.12 26.59
C ASN A 4 -36.71 27.98 26.88
N SER A 5 -37.93 28.32 27.31
CA SER A 5 -38.99 27.35 27.62
C SER A 5 -39.29 26.42 26.45
N TYR A 6 -39.29 26.94 25.22
CA TYR A 6 -39.51 26.15 24.01
C TYR A 6 -38.39 25.14 23.73
N TYR A 7 -37.14 25.47 24.11
CA TYR A 7 -36.02 24.54 23.98
C TYR A 7 -36.16 23.35 24.94
N GLN A 8 -36.58 23.63 26.18
CA GLN A 8 -36.81 22.59 27.20
C GLN A 8 -38.01 21.71 26.85
N GLU A 9 -39.08 22.30 26.33
CA GLU A 9 -40.26 21.57 25.86
C GLU A 9 -39.94 20.65 24.67
N CYS A 10 -39.21 21.17 23.65
CA CYS A 10 -38.73 20.35 22.54
C CYS A 10 -37.85 19.18 23.02
N LEU A 11 -36.93 19.43 23.95
CA LEU A 11 -36.11 18.36 24.53
C LEU A 11 -36.94 17.33 25.28
N PHE A 12 -37.95 17.76 26.05
CA PHE A 12 -38.84 16.85 26.75
C PHE A 12 -39.57 15.91 25.79
N TYR A 13 -40.16 16.44 24.71
CA TYR A 13 -40.82 15.59 23.70
C TYR A 13 -39.82 14.69 22.97
N LEU A 14 -38.63 15.18 22.65
CA LEU A 14 -37.60 14.38 22.00
C LEU A 14 -37.09 13.24 22.88
N HIS A 15 -36.91 13.45 24.18
CA HIS A 15 -36.47 12.38 25.10
C HIS A 15 -37.56 11.33 25.36
N ASN A 16 -38.83 11.72 25.32
CA ASN A 16 -39.95 10.80 25.56
C ASN A 16 -40.39 10.02 24.31
N TYR A 17 -40.29 10.64 23.12
CA TYR A 17 -40.89 10.09 21.89
C TYR A 17 -39.95 10.08 20.69
N GLY A 18 -38.80 10.75 20.77
CA GLY A 18 -37.85 10.88 19.66
C GLY A 18 -36.89 9.69 19.54
N THR A 19 -36.32 9.52 18.33
CA THR A 19 -35.22 8.58 18.12
C THR A 19 -33.91 9.17 18.65
N ASN A 20 -32.93 8.31 18.97
CA ASN A 20 -31.59 8.76 19.36
C ASN A 20 -30.95 9.70 18.32
N LEU A 21 -31.18 9.43 17.03
CA LEU A 21 -30.72 10.30 15.94
C LEU A 21 -31.39 11.68 15.97
N ALA A 22 -32.69 11.74 16.26
CA ALA A 22 -33.42 13.01 16.34
C ALA A 22 -32.92 13.87 17.51
N ILE A 23 -32.70 13.27 18.68
CA ILE A 23 -32.13 13.92 19.86
C ILE A 23 -30.72 14.45 19.56
N ILE A 24 -29.86 13.61 18.99
CA ILE A 24 -28.48 14.00 18.62
C ILE A 24 -28.47 15.11 17.58
N SER A 25 -29.29 15.00 16.54
CA SER A 25 -29.42 16.04 15.51
C SER A 25 -29.93 17.35 16.09
N PHE A 26 -30.83 17.29 17.07
CA PHE A 26 -31.30 18.47 17.79
C PHE A 26 -30.17 19.16 18.55
N TYR A 27 -29.36 18.40 19.31
CA TYR A 27 -28.20 18.96 20.00
C TYR A 27 -27.18 19.57 19.03
N MET A 28 -26.88 18.88 17.92
CA MET A 28 -25.93 19.36 16.92
C MET A 28 -26.37 20.65 16.22
N ARG A 29 -27.69 20.85 16.00
CA ARG A 29 -28.24 22.09 15.46
C ARG A 29 -28.13 23.29 16.40
N HIS A 30 -28.00 23.04 17.71
CA HIS A 30 -27.88 24.07 18.74
C HIS A 30 -26.44 24.23 19.27
N ASP A 31 -25.44 23.77 18.50
CA ASP A 31 -24.02 23.79 18.87
C ASP A 31 -23.67 23.05 20.19
N CYS A 32 -24.54 22.13 20.63
CA CYS A 32 -24.37 21.30 21.82
C CYS A 32 -23.73 19.94 21.48
N MET A 33 -22.57 19.96 20.80
CA MET A 33 -21.88 18.73 20.36
C MET A 33 -21.46 17.83 21.53
N ARG A 34 -21.08 18.42 22.66
CA ARG A 34 -20.67 17.67 23.86
C ARG A 34 -21.84 16.86 24.43
N GLU A 35 -23.02 17.45 24.49
CA GLU A 35 -24.25 16.83 24.97
C GLU A 35 -24.68 15.70 24.02
N ALA A 36 -24.55 15.90 22.71
CA ALA A 36 -24.80 14.86 21.72
C ALA A 36 -23.90 13.63 21.91
N LEU A 37 -22.60 13.85 22.17
CA LEU A 37 -21.63 12.80 22.43
C LEU A 37 -21.90 12.04 23.74
N LEU A 38 -22.26 12.75 24.80
CA LEU A 38 -22.62 12.13 26.08
C LEU A 38 -23.92 11.32 25.97
N HIS A 39 -24.93 11.83 25.26
CA HIS A 39 -26.17 11.09 25.01
C HIS A 39 -25.89 9.80 24.22
N LEU A 40 -25.05 9.88 23.20
CA LEU A 40 -24.64 8.74 22.38
C LEU A 40 -23.98 7.63 23.21
N LEU A 41 -23.05 7.98 24.11
CA LEU A 41 -22.41 7.02 25.02
C LEU A 41 -23.39 6.44 26.03
N ASN A 42 -24.16 7.29 26.71
CA ASN A 42 -25.08 6.87 27.77
C ASN A 42 -26.20 5.94 27.28
N LYS A 43 -26.62 6.09 26.02
CA LYS A 43 -27.64 5.26 25.40
C LYS A 43 -27.07 4.09 24.57
N GLU A 44 -25.75 3.94 24.55
CA GLU A 44 -25.04 2.92 23.74
C GLU A 44 -25.58 2.88 22.30
N SER A 45 -25.73 4.06 21.69
CA SER A 45 -26.37 4.17 20.37
C SER A 45 -25.55 3.47 19.29
N PRO A 46 -26.18 2.91 18.22
CA PRO A 46 -25.45 2.21 17.18
C PRO A 46 -24.52 3.16 16.40
N PRO A 47 -23.43 2.66 15.78
CA PRO A 47 -22.46 3.50 15.09
C PRO A 47 -23.05 4.37 13.98
N ASP A 48 -24.08 3.90 13.28
CA ASP A 48 -24.73 4.68 12.21
C ASP A 48 -25.30 6.01 12.73
N VAL A 49 -25.80 6.04 13.97
CA VAL A 49 -26.30 7.27 14.61
C VAL A 49 -25.17 8.27 14.87
N PHE A 50 -23.97 7.80 15.24
CA PHE A 50 -22.79 8.66 15.33
C PHE A 50 -22.40 9.22 13.96
N ILE A 51 -22.40 8.36 12.93
CA ILE A 51 -22.00 8.75 11.58
C ILE A 51 -22.93 9.81 11.01
N GLU A 52 -24.23 9.54 11.02
CA GLU A 52 -25.23 10.44 10.45
C GLU A 52 -25.45 11.69 11.30
N GLY A 53 -25.54 11.51 12.62
CA GLY A 53 -25.92 12.58 13.54
C GLY A 53 -24.77 13.52 13.93
N ILE A 54 -23.54 13.03 14.02
CA ILE A 54 -22.40 13.80 14.54
C ILE A 54 -21.29 13.93 13.51
N PHE A 55 -20.74 12.81 13.04
CA PHE A 55 -19.52 12.79 12.23
C PHE A 55 -19.70 13.50 10.88
N ILE A 56 -20.76 13.16 10.13
CA ILE A 56 -21.06 13.77 8.83
C ILE A 56 -21.27 15.29 8.94
N PRO A 57 -22.15 15.78 9.83
CA PRO A 57 -22.29 17.22 10.06
C PRO A 57 -20.97 17.91 10.45
N SER A 58 -20.14 17.27 11.29
CA SER A 58 -18.88 17.86 11.76
C SER A 58 -17.86 18.06 10.62
N TYR A 59 -17.60 17.06 9.78
CA TYR A 59 -16.63 17.25 8.69
C TYR A 59 -17.19 18.12 7.55
N LYS A 60 -18.51 18.14 7.31
CA LYS A 60 -19.12 19.04 6.32
C LYS A 60 -19.08 20.52 6.74
N SER A 61 -19.19 20.78 8.04
CA SER A 61 -19.15 22.13 8.61
C SER A 61 -17.74 22.61 8.99
N GLY A 62 -16.70 21.79 8.75
CA GLY A 62 -15.32 22.12 9.14
C GLY A 62 -15.06 22.06 10.65
N LYS A 63 -15.95 21.45 11.44
CA LYS A 63 -15.85 21.33 12.91
C LYS A 63 -15.19 20.02 13.37
N LEU A 64 -14.39 19.37 12.51
CA LEU A 64 -13.79 18.07 12.82
C LEU A 64 -12.79 18.15 13.99
N HIS A 65 -11.93 19.17 14.04
CA HIS A 65 -11.02 19.36 15.17
C HIS A 65 -11.74 19.63 16.50
N MET A 66 -12.89 20.31 16.46
CA MET A 66 -13.72 20.51 17.66
C MET A 66 -14.26 19.16 18.16
N LEU A 67 -14.71 18.30 17.24
CA LEU A 67 -15.14 16.94 17.56
C LEU A 67 -13.99 16.15 18.19
N GLU A 68 -12.82 16.12 17.55
CA GLU A 68 -11.60 15.44 18.05
C GLU A 68 -11.24 15.87 19.48
N ASN A 69 -11.20 17.18 19.74
CA ASN A 69 -10.92 17.72 21.07
C ASN A 69 -11.96 17.28 22.11
N LEU A 70 -13.24 17.25 21.75
CA LEU A 70 -14.31 16.80 22.64
C LEU A 70 -14.21 15.30 22.93
N LEU A 71 -13.88 14.48 21.93
CA LEU A 71 -13.68 13.05 22.11
C LEU A 71 -12.53 12.78 23.10
N GLU A 72 -11.38 13.44 22.94
CA GLU A 72 -10.24 13.34 23.87
C GLU A 72 -10.55 13.90 25.26
N THR A 73 -11.34 14.97 25.36
CA THR A 73 -11.74 15.55 26.65
C THR A 73 -12.66 14.61 27.43
N ILE A 74 -13.54 13.89 26.74
CA ILE A 74 -14.48 12.95 27.37
C ILE A 74 -13.79 11.62 27.71
N ASP A 75 -12.98 11.09 26.79
CA ASP A 75 -12.20 9.86 26.98
C ASP A 75 -10.80 10.04 26.37
N PRO A 76 -9.78 10.41 27.18
CA PRO A 76 -8.41 10.59 26.71
C PRO A 76 -7.79 9.34 26.08
N GLY A 77 -8.31 8.14 26.38
CA GLY A 77 -7.86 6.87 25.81
C GLY A 77 -8.56 6.50 24.50
N LEU A 78 -9.65 7.19 24.15
CA LEU A 78 -10.53 6.94 23.01
C LEU A 78 -11.16 5.52 22.96
N GLU A 79 -11.12 4.75 24.04
CA GLU A 79 -11.61 3.35 24.04
C GLU A 79 -13.12 3.30 23.82
N SER A 80 -13.86 4.17 24.51
CA SER A 80 -15.32 4.30 24.41
C SER A 80 -15.75 4.73 23.00
N TRP A 81 -14.84 5.39 22.28
CA TRP A 81 -15.07 5.87 20.92
C TRP A 81 -14.69 4.87 19.84
N GLY A 82 -14.04 3.75 20.20
CA GLY A 82 -13.43 2.83 19.24
C GLY A 82 -14.37 2.37 18.13
N VAL A 83 -15.55 1.84 18.49
CA VAL A 83 -16.55 1.35 17.51
C VAL A 83 -17.02 2.44 16.54
N TYR A 84 -17.18 3.66 17.04
CA TYR A 84 -17.64 4.83 16.27
C TYR A 84 -16.55 5.35 15.33
N LEU A 85 -15.31 5.42 15.82
CA LEU A 85 -14.15 5.83 15.04
C LEU A 85 -13.82 4.82 13.92
N ILE A 86 -14.01 3.52 14.17
CA ILE A 86 -13.92 2.50 13.12
C ILE A 86 -15.00 2.70 12.05
N ALA A 87 -16.25 2.94 12.48
CA ALA A 87 -17.34 3.22 11.56
C ALA A 87 -17.04 4.48 10.70
N ALA A 88 -16.46 5.51 11.31
CA ALA A 88 -16.05 6.73 10.60
C ALA A 88 -14.97 6.46 9.56
N CYS A 89 -13.94 5.70 9.92
CA CYS A 89 -12.92 5.26 8.96
C CYS A 89 -13.55 4.50 7.77
N LYS A 90 -14.47 3.55 8.04
CA LYS A 90 -15.17 2.78 7.00
C LYS A 90 -16.02 3.68 6.10
N HIS A 91 -16.74 4.64 6.68
CA HIS A 91 -17.54 5.61 5.94
C HIS A 91 -16.69 6.44 4.98
N LEU A 92 -15.58 7.01 5.48
CA LEU A 92 -14.66 7.82 4.67
C LEU A 92 -14.02 7.00 3.54
N GLN A 93 -13.65 5.75 3.81
CA GLN A 93 -13.13 4.84 2.80
C GLN A 93 -14.18 4.54 1.71
N LYS A 94 -15.44 4.28 2.08
CA LYS A 94 -16.53 4.07 1.12
C LYS A 94 -16.80 5.32 0.26
N LYS A 95 -16.59 6.52 0.81
CA LYS A 95 -16.77 7.80 0.11
C LYS A 95 -15.52 8.29 -0.65
N ASN A 96 -14.41 7.57 -0.54
CA ASN A 96 -13.12 7.97 -1.11
C ASN A 96 -12.53 9.28 -0.54
N TYR A 97 -12.83 9.62 0.72
CA TYR A 97 -12.30 10.81 1.40
C TYR A 97 -11.00 10.50 2.17
N TYR A 98 -9.93 10.20 1.42
CA TYR A 98 -8.68 9.69 2.00
C TYR A 98 -7.88 10.70 2.83
N HIS A 99 -7.97 11.99 2.53
CA HIS A 99 -7.30 13.03 3.33
C HIS A 99 -7.88 13.12 4.75
N ILE A 100 -9.21 13.20 4.85
CA ILE A 100 -9.91 13.17 6.15
C ILE A 100 -9.68 11.83 6.85
N LEU A 101 -9.65 10.72 6.09
CA LEU A 101 -9.38 9.39 6.65
C LEU A 101 -7.98 9.34 7.28
N TYR A 102 -6.99 9.91 6.62
CA TYR A 102 -5.62 9.96 7.11
C TYR A 102 -5.52 10.81 8.38
N GLU A 103 -6.12 11.99 8.40
CA GLU A 103 -6.18 12.85 9.60
C GLU A 103 -6.82 12.13 10.79
N LEU A 104 -7.98 11.49 10.55
CA LEU A 104 -8.67 10.72 11.58
C LEU A 104 -7.80 9.55 12.11
N GLN A 105 -7.08 8.84 11.23
CA GLN A 105 -6.18 7.77 11.63
C GLN A 105 -4.99 8.27 12.47
N GLN A 106 -4.49 9.47 12.16
CA GLN A 106 -3.44 10.13 12.96
C GLN A 106 -3.96 10.53 14.34
N PHE A 107 -5.15 11.14 14.41
CA PHE A 107 -5.85 11.46 15.66
C PHE A 107 -6.02 10.22 16.55
N MET A 108 -6.49 9.13 15.95
CA MET A 108 -6.65 7.82 16.60
C MET A 108 -5.34 7.14 17.01
N LYS A 109 -4.19 7.68 16.58
CA LYS A 109 -2.86 7.09 16.68
C LYS A 109 -2.80 5.66 16.12
N ASP A 110 -3.61 5.38 15.08
CA ASP A 110 -3.60 4.11 14.37
C ASP A 110 -2.55 4.14 13.26
N GLN A 111 -1.31 3.89 13.67
CA GLN A 111 -0.14 3.95 12.81
C GLN A 111 -0.22 3.00 11.60
N VAL A 112 -0.79 1.80 11.78
CA VAL A 112 -0.89 0.81 10.70
C VAL A 112 -1.89 1.24 9.64
N ARG A 113 -3.08 1.72 10.04
CA ARG A 113 -4.06 2.25 9.06
C ARG A 113 -3.54 3.52 8.39
N ALA A 114 -2.91 4.42 9.13
CA ALA A 114 -2.29 5.63 8.58
C ALA A 114 -1.22 5.30 7.52
N ALA A 115 -0.36 4.32 7.80
CA ALA A 115 0.62 3.80 6.84
C ALA A 115 -0.05 3.25 5.57
N MET A 116 -1.12 2.46 5.69
CA MET A 116 -1.85 1.94 4.53
C MET A 116 -2.47 3.06 3.67
N THR A 117 -3.00 4.11 4.29
CA THR A 117 -3.52 5.28 3.56
C THR A 117 -2.40 6.07 2.87
N CYS A 118 -1.22 6.19 3.47
CA CYS A 118 -0.05 6.77 2.81
C CYS A 118 0.41 5.96 1.58
N ILE A 119 0.38 4.62 1.64
CA ILE A 119 0.66 3.77 0.46
C ILE A 119 -0.33 4.09 -0.66
N ARG A 120 -1.62 4.27 -0.32
CA ARG A 120 -2.61 4.69 -1.31
C ARG A 120 -2.29 6.04 -1.94
N PHE A 121 -1.94 7.07 -1.15
CA PHE A 121 -1.55 8.36 -1.73
C PHE A 121 -0.35 8.28 -2.65
N PHE A 122 0.55 7.33 -2.41
CA PHE A 122 1.66 7.05 -3.31
C PHE A 122 1.17 6.46 -4.64
N THR A 123 0.32 5.42 -4.61
CA THR A 123 -0.08 4.66 -5.81
C THR A 123 -1.26 5.24 -6.58
N GLU A 124 -2.15 6.01 -5.94
CA GLU A 124 -3.46 6.35 -6.50
C GLU A 124 -3.37 7.19 -7.78
N LYS A 125 -3.85 6.63 -8.90
CA LYS A 125 -3.89 7.30 -10.22
C LYS A 125 -2.52 7.79 -10.72
N ALA A 126 -1.42 7.22 -10.25
CA ALA A 126 -0.11 7.53 -10.80
C ALA A 126 -0.01 7.00 -12.24
N LYS A 127 0.54 7.83 -13.14
CA LYS A 127 0.67 7.50 -14.57
C LYS A 127 2.08 7.18 -15.03
N SER A 128 3.09 7.54 -14.24
CA SER A 128 4.51 7.27 -14.51
C SER A 128 5.32 7.08 -13.24
N TYR A 129 6.53 6.53 -13.35
CA TYR A 129 7.46 6.49 -12.22
C TYR A 129 7.98 7.88 -11.84
N THR A 130 7.92 8.85 -12.76
CA THR A 130 8.15 10.27 -12.48
C THR A 130 7.13 10.82 -11.48
N GLU A 131 5.83 10.61 -11.68
CA GLU A 131 4.82 11.01 -10.69
C GLU A 131 4.99 10.26 -9.35
N LEU A 132 5.29 8.95 -9.39
CA LEU A 132 5.57 8.18 -8.17
C LEU A 132 6.76 8.74 -7.42
N LYS A 133 7.81 9.18 -8.14
CA LYS A 133 9.00 9.78 -7.55
C LYS A 133 8.68 11.10 -6.83
N GLU A 134 7.84 11.95 -7.39
CA GLU A 134 7.37 13.19 -6.74
C GLU A 134 6.55 12.90 -5.47
N ARG A 135 5.83 11.77 -5.47
CA ARG A 135 5.02 11.29 -4.34
C ARG A 135 5.82 10.50 -3.30
N GLN A 136 7.13 10.36 -3.45
CA GLN A 136 8.00 9.60 -2.55
C GLN A 136 7.91 10.02 -1.08
N LYS A 137 7.53 11.29 -0.80
CA LYS A 137 7.25 11.77 0.56
C LYS A 137 6.23 10.91 1.32
N TRP A 138 5.28 10.29 0.62
CA TRP A 138 4.30 9.40 1.24
C TRP A 138 4.94 8.10 1.72
N LEU A 139 5.89 7.54 0.97
CA LEU A 139 6.63 6.35 1.40
C LEU A 139 7.50 6.62 2.63
N LEU A 140 8.06 7.82 2.75
CA LEU A 140 8.76 8.23 3.97
C LEU A 140 7.81 8.22 5.17
N LYS A 141 6.61 8.82 5.02
CA LYS A 141 5.57 8.78 6.07
C LYS A 141 5.14 7.35 6.43
N VAL A 142 5.04 6.44 5.46
CA VAL A 142 4.77 5.01 5.74
C VAL A 142 5.82 4.45 6.68
N LYS A 143 7.12 4.68 6.39
CA LYS A 143 8.21 4.21 7.25
C LYS A 143 8.13 4.81 8.64
N ASP A 144 7.85 6.10 8.75
CA ASP A 144 7.75 6.78 10.05
C ASP A 144 6.63 6.18 10.90
N HIS A 145 5.43 6.01 10.34
CA HIS A 145 4.32 5.36 11.03
C HIS A 145 4.66 3.93 11.48
N LEU A 146 5.22 3.11 10.58
CA LEU A 146 5.57 1.72 10.90
C LEU A 146 6.69 1.62 11.95
N LYS A 147 7.65 2.55 11.95
CA LYS A 147 8.70 2.63 12.98
C LYS A 147 8.13 3.03 14.34
N ILE A 148 7.24 4.02 14.39
CA ILE A 148 6.54 4.42 15.61
C ILE A 148 5.76 3.22 16.18
N TYR A 149 5.01 2.52 15.32
CA TYR A 149 4.28 1.31 15.72
C TYR A 149 5.20 0.24 16.31
N LEU A 150 6.35 -0.04 15.67
CA LEU A 150 7.29 -1.06 16.15
C LEU A 150 7.92 -0.69 17.50
N GLN A 151 8.19 0.60 17.72
CA GLN A 151 8.66 1.11 19.01
C GLN A 151 7.57 0.95 20.10
N GLU A 152 6.32 1.26 19.78
CA GLU A 152 5.18 1.06 20.70
C GLU A 152 5.02 -0.41 21.08
N VAL A 153 5.04 -1.33 20.10
CA VAL A 153 4.91 -2.77 20.32
C VAL A 153 6.04 -3.30 21.22
N SER A 154 7.29 -2.87 20.96
CA SER A 154 8.45 -3.28 21.75
C SER A 154 8.37 -2.83 23.22
N ARG A 155 7.91 -1.59 23.47
CA ARG A 155 7.80 -0.98 24.80
C ARG A 155 6.62 -1.52 25.63
N SER A 156 5.61 -2.06 24.97
CA SER A 156 4.38 -2.57 25.59
C SER A 156 4.54 -3.93 26.29
N SER A 157 5.73 -4.52 26.26
CA SER A 157 6.04 -5.82 26.89
C SER A 157 6.15 -5.76 28.42
N GLY A 158 6.29 -4.56 29.04
CA GLY A 158 6.60 -4.42 30.47
C GLY A 158 5.72 -3.49 31.33
N ARG A 159 4.73 -2.76 30.79
CA ARG A 159 3.83 -1.88 31.59
C ARG A 159 2.37 -2.02 31.18
N LYS A 160 1.46 -1.79 32.14
CA LYS A 160 -0.01 -1.87 32.02
C LYS A 160 -0.48 -1.40 30.64
N LYS A 161 -1.01 -2.34 29.84
CA LYS A 161 -1.62 -2.13 28.52
C LYS A 161 -2.74 -1.10 28.61
N ILE A 162 -2.47 0.15 28.24
CA ILE A 162 -3.50 1.02 27.65
C ILE A 162 -3.50 0.65 26.17
N ALA A 163 -4.01 -0.54 25.87
CA ALA A 163 -4.01 -1.06 24.52
C ALA A 163 -5.34 -0.73 23.86
N CYS A 164 -5.38 0.40 23.13
CA CYS A 164 -6.49 0.78 22.25
C CYS A 164 -6.90 -0.40 21.38
N SER A 165 -7.97 -1.07 21.79
CA SER A 165 -8.40 -2.36 21.22
C SER A 165 -8.81 -2.22 19.75
N PHE A 166 -9.28 -1.02 19.39
CA PHE A 166 -9.75 -0.66 18.05
C PHE A 166 -8.61 -0.39 17.05
N ARG A 167 -7.38 -0.11 17.50
CA ARG A 167 -6.25 0.16 16.61
C ARG A 167 -5.87 -1.11 15.85
N LYS A 168 -5.55 -0.97 14.57
CA LYS A 168 -5.13 -2.12 13.76
C LYS A 168 -3.80 -2.66 14.27
N LYS A 169 -3.78 -3.95 14.58
CA LYS A 169 -2.59 -4.68 15.01
C LYS A 169 -1.98 -5.44 13.84
N MET A 170 -0.67 -5.59 13.93
CA MET A 170 0.19 -6.32 13.00
C MET A 170 1.38 -6.88 13.78
N SER A 171 1.88 -8.04 13.38
CA SER A 171 3.04 -8.65 14.04
C SER A 171 4.31 -7.84 13.74
N ALA A 172 5.27 -7.83 14.67
CA ALA A 172 6.57 -7.20 14.45
C ALA A 172 7.28 -7.67 13.17
N PRO A 173 7.35 -8.99 12.85
CA PRO A 173 7.98 -9.43 11.59
C PRO A 173 7.22 -8.95 10.35
N ASP A 174 5.88 -8.90 10.37
CA ASP A 174 5.11 -8.37 9.24
C ASP A 174 5.35 -6.87 9.04
N VAL A 175 5.43 -6.10 10.13
CA VAL A 175 5.79 -4.66 10.07
C VAL A 175 7.17 -4.48 9.44
N SER A 176 8.16 -5.26 9.87
CA SER A 176 9.51 -5.22 9.29
C SER A 176 9.50 -5.59 7.81
N ARG A 177 8.74 -6.62 7.40
CA ARG A 177 8.56 -6.98 5.99
C ARG A 177 7.96 -5.81 5.19
N HIS A 178 6.94 -5.14 5.73
CA HIS A 178 6.35 -3.97 5.08
C HIS A 178 7.34 -2.80 4.95
N ILE A 179 8.18 -2.54 5.96
CA ILE A 179 9.24 -1.53 5.87
C ILE A 179 10.23 -1.88 4.74
N ASN A 180 10.67 -3.13 4.65
CA ASN A 180 11.57 -3.59 3.59
C ASN A 180 10.93 -3.44 2.21
N THR A 181 9.65 -3.80 2.05
CA THR A 181 8.90 -3.59 0.80
C THR A 181 8.85 -2.11 0.41
N VAL A 182 8.64 -1.21 1.38
CA VAL A 182 8.61 0.24 1.12
C VAL A 182 9.99 0.74 0.66
N GLU A 183 11.06 0.26 1.29
CA GLU A 183 12.43 0.60 0.90
C GLU A 183 12.78 0.11 -0.50
N LEU A 184 12.43 -1.14 -0.82
CA LEU A 184 12.60 -1.72 -2.15
C LEU A 184 11.77 -0.95 -3.19
N GLN A 185 10.52 -0.58 -2.88
CA GLN A 185 9.71 0.25 -3.78
C GLN A 185 10.32 1.63 -4.00
N MET A 186 10.90 2.25 -2.97
CA MET A 186 11.60 3.53 -3.11
C MET A 186 12.81 3.42 -4.04
N GLU A 187 13.52 2.30 -4.00
CA GLU A 187 14.65 1.98 -4.88
C GLU A 187 14.21 1.75 -6.32
N VAL A 188 13.22 0.87 -6.53
CA VAL A 188 12.57 0.63 -7.84
C VAL A 188 12.11 1.94 -8.46
N THR A 189 11.42 2.79 -7.70
CA THR A 189 10.90 4.07 -8.20
C THR A 189 12.03 5.02 -8.60
N LYS A 190 13.14 5.03 -7.84
CA LYS A 190 14.32 5.83 -8.19
C LYS A 190 15.03 5.30 -9.44
N PHE A 191 15.10 3.98 -9.61
CA PHE A 191 15.69 3.34 -10.77
C PHE A 191 14.89 3.65 -12.04
N LEU A 192 13.61 3.27 -12.05
CA LEU A 192 12.74 3.42 -13.22
C LEU A 192 12.51 4.89 -13.60
N HIS A 193 12.46 5.81 -12.63
CA HIS A 193 12.43 7.24 -12.93
C HIS A 193 13.70 7.73 -13.68
N ARG A 194 14.87 7.18 -13.36
CA ARG A 194 16.11 7.50 -14.07
C ARG A 194 16.06 6.96 -15.50
N CYS A 195 15.56 5.75 -15.68
CA CYS A 195 15.35 5.14 -16.99
C CYS A 195 14.40 5.97 -17.86
N GLU A 196 13.22 6.34 -17.33
CA GLU A 196 12.23 7.19 -18.03
C GLU A 196 12.86 8.51 -18.52
N LYS A 197 13.69 9.15 -17.69
CA LYS A 197 14.39 10.41 -18.04
C LYS A 197 15.45 10.24 -19.14
N SER A 198 16.03 9.06 -19.26
CA SER A 198 17.06 8.75 -20.26
C SER A 198 16.50 8.38 -21.63
N GLY A 199 15.16 8.37 -21.79
CA GLY A 199 14.53 8.31 -23.12
C GLY A 199 14.03 6.94 -23.56
N THR A 200 13.85 5.98 -22.63
CA THR A 200 13.08 4.76 -22.94
C THR A 200 11.59 5.13 -23.05
N LEU A 201 11.17 5.40 -24.28
CA LEU A 201 9.76 5.64 -24.64
C LEU A 201 8.95 4.37 -24.40
N PHE A 202 8.31 4.25 -23.24
CA PHE A 202 7.19 3.35 -23.06
C PHE A 202 5.96 4.12 -22.60
N VAL A 203 4.91 4.06 -23.44
CA VAL A 203 3.54 4.37 -23.06
C VAL A 203 3.14 3.28 -22.06
N GLY A 204 3.22 3.60 -20.77
CA GLY A 204 2.95 2.64 -19.70
C GLY A 204 1.48 2.26 -19.65
N ASP A 205 1.21 0.95 -19.55
CA ASP A 205 -0.10 0.43 -19.18
C ASP A 205 -0.53 1.05 -17.84
N LEU A 206 -1.76 1.55 -17.80
CA LEU A 206 -2.37 2.09 -16.59
C LEU A 206 -3.13 0.96 -15.87
N PRO A 207 -2.96 0.79 -14.54
CA PRO A 207 -2.16 1.59 -13.62
C PRO A 207 -0.66 1.20 -13.60
N VAL A 208 0.20 2.16 -13.23
CA VAL A 208 1.65 1.94 -13.10
C VAL A 208 1.92 0.80 -12.11
N PRO A 209 2.69 -0.24 -12.51
CA PRO A 209 2.92 -1.39 -11.64
C PRO A 209 3.77 -1.01 -10.42
N THR A 210 3.38 -1.52 -9.25
CA THR A 210 4.12 -1.29 -7.99
C THR A 210 4.16 -2.57 -7.15
N LEU A 211 5.11 -2.64 -6.22
CA LEU A 211 5.27 -3.76 -5.30
C LEU A 211 4.16 -3.88 -4.26
N PHE A 212 3.29 -2.86 -4.14
CA PHE A 212 2.11 -2.88 -3.30
C PHE A 212 0.89 -3.55 -3.95
N GLY A 213 1.01 -3.95 -5.22
CA GLY A 213 -0.03 -4.63 -5.97
C GLY A 213 -0.12 -6.14 -5.72
N ASN A 214 -0.87 -6.81 -6.58
CA ASN A 214 -0.94 -8.28 -6.63
C ASN A 214 0.37 -8.88 -7.20
N ASN A 215 0.48 -10.20 -7.20
CA ASN A 215 1.68 -10.88 -7.71
C ASN A 215 1.94 -10.57 -9.20
N GLN A 216 0.89 -10.37 -10.00
CA GLN A 216 1.01 -9.97 -11.39
C GLN A 216 1.70 -8.60 -11.55
N MET A 217 1.29 -7.60 -10.77
CA MET A 217 1.95 -6.29 -10.76
C MET A 217 3.41 -6.39 -10.29
N LYS A 218 3.71 -7.24 -9.31
CA LYS A 218 5.10 -7.45 -8.84
C LYS A 218 5.97 -8.08 -9.93
N ILE A 219 5.43 -9.04 -10.67
CA ILE A 219 6.07 -9.64 -11.85
C ILE A 219 6.35 -8.56 -12.90
N GLU A 220 5.36 -7.71 -13.18
CA GLU A 220 5.53 -6.59 -14.12
C GLU A 220 6.62 -5.60 -13.68
N VAL A 221 6.69 -5.26 -12.39
CA VAL A 221 7.79 -4.45 -11.85
C VAL A 221 9.14 -5.15 -12.08
N ALA A 222 9.27 -6.44 -11.74
CA ALA A 222 10.52 -7.18 -11.91
C ALA A 222 10.97 -7.21 -13.39
N CYS A 223 10.05 -7.51 -14.31
CA CYS A 223 10.34 -7.47 -15.75
C CYS A 223 10.75 -6.06 -16.21
N LYS A 224 10.01 -5.03 -15.78
CA LYS A 224 10.27 -3.63 -16.17
C LYS A 224 11.65 -3.16 -15.71
N VAL A 225 12.03 -3.50 -14.47
CA VAL A 225 13.35 -3.18 -13.92
C VAL A 225 14.49 -3.86 -14.70
N MET A 226 14.30 -5.11 -15.15
CA MET A 226 15.32 -5.80 -15.96
C MET A 226 15.44 -5.22 -17.38
N LEU A 227 14.33 -4.79 -17.97
CA LEU A 227 14.28 -4.37 -19.39
C LEU A 227 14.56 -2.88 -19.62
N GLU A 228 14.33 -2.02 -18.63
CA GLU A 228 14.46 -0.56 -18.79
C GLU A 228 15.82 -0.01 -18.34
N GLY A 229 16.68 -0.85 -17.77
CA GLY A 229 18.08 -0.48 -17.49
C GLY A 229 18.88 -0.20 -18.77
N LYS A 230 20.06 0.41 -18.63
CA LYS A 230 20.98 0.52 -19.78
C LYS A 230 21.51 -0.85 -20.22
N ASN A 231 21.65 -1.74 -19.25
CA ASN A 231 21.97 -3.14 -19.39
C ASN A 231 21.17 -3.94 -18.34
N ILE A 232 21.09 -5.25 -18.51
CA ILE A 232 20.38 -6.11 -17.56
C ILE A 232 21.04 -6.11 -16.19
N GLU A 233 22.37 -6.04 -16.13
CA GLU A 233 23.13 -6.04 -14.86
C GLU A 233 22.69 -4.92 -13.91
N GLU A 234 22.42 -3.70 -14.40
CA GLU A 234 21.97 -2.56 -13.59
C GLU A 234 20.61 -2.82 -12.89
N GLY A 235 19.70 -3.54 -13.55
CA GLY A 235 18.37 -3.87 -13.03
C GLY A 235 18.30 -5.22 -12.31
N PHE A 236 19.20 -6.14 -12.61
CA PHE A 236 19.14 -7.54 -12.17
C PHE A 236 19.11 -7.66 -10.64
N GLY A 237 19.98 -6.93 -9.93
CA GLY A 237 20.04 -6.99 -8.47
C GLY A 237 18.74 -6.55 -7.78
N ILE A 238 18.07 -5.52 -8.32
CA ILE A 238 16.78 -5.05 -7.80
C ILE A 238 15.69 -6.08 -8.11
N ALA A 239 15.63 -6.58 -9.35
CA ALA A 239 14.67 -7.58 -9.76
C ALA A 239 14.82 -8.89 -8.97
N PHE A 240 16.04 -9.37 -8.77
CA PHE A 240 16.35 -10.55 -7.98
C PHE A 240 15.85 -10.43 -6.53
N ARG A 241 16.06 -9.26 -5.89
CA ARG A 241 15.49 -9.00 -4.55
C ARG A 241 13.97 -9.04 -4.54
N ILE A 242 13.29 -8.51 -5.58
CA ILE A 242 11.83 -8.63 -5.72
C ILE A 242 11.41 -10.09 -5.80
N LEU A 243 12.11 -10.89 -6.62
CA LEU A 243 11.81 -12.32 -6.78
C LEU A 243 11.92 -13.08 -5.45
N GLN A 244 13.00 -12.85 -4.70
CA GLN A 244 13.24 -13.49 -3.41
C GLN A 244 12.28 -13.02 -2.32
N ASP A 245 12.11 -11.70 -2.15
CA ASP A 245 11.29 -11.13 -1.06
C ASP A 245 9.81 -11.53 -1.17
N PHE A 246 9.32 -11.74 -2.39
CA PHE A 246 7.93 -12.11 -2.67
C PHE A 246 7.72 -13.57 -3.05
N GLN A 247 8.78 -14.39 -3.08
CA GLN A 247 8.72 -15.81 -3.44
C GLN A 247 8.01 -16.04 -4.79
N LEU A 248 8.40 -15.27 -5.80
CA LEU A 248 7.82 -15.37 -7.14
C LEU A 248 8.49 -16.50 -7.95
N ASP A 249 7.79 -17.00 -8.97
CA ASP A 249 8.33 -17.99 -9.90
C ASP A 249 9.45 -17.36 -10.76
N VAL A 250 10.68 -17.62 -10.33
CA VAL A 250 11.92 -17.10 -10.91
C VAL A 250 12.04 -17.51 -12.38
N ALA A 251 11.83 -18.79 -12.68
CA ALA A 251 11.95 -19.34 -14.03
C ALA A 251 10.93 -18.72 -14.99
N ALA A 252 9.67 -18.58 -14.56
CA ALA A 252 8.64 -17.96 -15.40
C ALA A 252 8.97 -16.49 -15.74
N ILE A 253 9.59 -15.76 -14.82
CA ILE A 253 9.91 -14.34 -14.99
C ILE A 253 11.13 -14.17 -15.88
N TYR A 254 12.18 -14.96 -15.68
CA TYR A 254 13.34 -14.95 -16.58
C TYR A 254 12.93 -15.34 -18.01
N ASN A 255 12.08 -16.37 -18.18
CA ASN A 255 11.53 -16.75 -19.48
C ASN A 255 10.69 -15.63 -20.13
N LYS A 256 9.97 -14.84 -19.33
CA LYS A 256 9.19 -13.70 -19.83
C LYS A 256 10.11 -12.56 -20.29
N VAL A 257 11.16 -12.26 -19.54
CA VAL A 257 12.16 -11.24 -19.88
C VAL A 257 12.94 -11.65 -21.13
N ALA A 258 13.40 -12.90 -21.19
CA ALA A 258 14.14 -13.43 -22.33
C ALA A 258 13.33 -13.38 -23.63
N ARG A 259 12.05 -13.80 -23.61
CA ARG A 259 11.16 -13.64 -24.78
C ARG A 259 10.99 -12.19 -25.22
N GLN A 260 10.95 -11.25 -24.28
CA GLN A 260 10.85 -9.83 -24.62
C GLN A 260 12.14 -9.31 -25.28
N LEU A 261 13.31 -9.78 -24.83
CA LEU A 261 14.61 -9.43 -25.43
C LEU A 261 14.78 -10.03 -26.83
N VAL A 262 14.29 -11.26 -27.06
CA VAL A 262 14.27 -11.90 -28.39
C VAL A 262 13.46 -11.02 -29.36
N LYS A 263 12.26 -10.57 -28.96
CA LYS A 263 11.44 -9.65 -29.77
C LYS A 263 12.10 -8.31 -30.06
N GLN A 264 12.97 -7.84 -29.16
CA GLN A 264 13.77 -6.63 -29.35
C GLN A 264 15.08 -6.87 -30.12
N GLN A 265 15.38 -8.12 -30.48
CA GLN A 265 16.63 -8.55 -31.13
C GLN A 265 17.91 -8.22 -30.32
N ASN A 266 17.79 -8.08 -29.00
CA ASN A 266 18.90 -7.75 -28.09
C ASN A 266 19.54 -9.02 -27.51
N TYR A 267 20.24 -9.80 -28.36
CA TYR A 267 20.85 -11.08 -27.98
C TYR A 267 22.03 -10.95 -27.01
N SER A 268 22.76 -9.83 -27.04
CA SER A 268 23.84 -9.54 -26.09
C SER A 268 23.33 -9.46 -24.65
N GLU A 269 22.15 -8.89 -24.46
CA GLU A 269 21.51 -8.78 -23.15
C GLU A 269 20.99 -10.14 -22.68
N ILE A 270 20.50 -11.01 -23.57
CA ILE A 270 20.12 -12.39 -23.21
C ILE A 270 21.33 -13.14 -22.61
N ARG A 271 22.51 -13.01 -23.22
CA ARG A 271 23.75 -13.60 -22.68
C ARG A 271 24.13 -13.01 -21.32
N GLN A 272 23.98 -11.69 -21.14
CA GLN A 272 24.21 -11.06 -19.83
C GLN A 272 23.21 -11.57 -18.78
N LEU A 273 21.93 -11.74 -19.13
CA LEU A 273 20.93 -12.31 -18.24
C LEU A 273 21.34 -13.72 -17.78
N ILE A 274 21.74 -14.58 -18.72
CA ILE A 274 22.21 -15.94 -18.40
C ILE A 274 23.42 -15.88 -17.46
N LYS A 275 24.39 -14.99 -17.74
CA LYS A 275 25.55 -14.78 -16.86
C LYS A 275 25.13 -14.34 -15.46
N CYS A 276 24.24 -13.36 -15.34
CA CYS A 276 23.72 -12.90 -14.04
C CYS A 276 22.99 -14.02 -13.28
N ILE A 277 22.23 -14.87 -13.97
CA ILE A 277 21.55 -16.03 -13.38
C ILE A 277 22.60 -17.00 -12.80
N LYS A 278 23.65 -17.32 -13.58
CA LYS A 278 24.73 -18.21 -13.13
C LYS A 278 25.51 -17.65 -11.93
N GLU A 279 25.79 -16.34 -11.93
CA GLU A 279 26.51 -15.65 -10.85
C GLU A 279 25.66 -15.43 -9.58
N SER A 280 24.33 -15.47 -9.69
CA SER A 280 23.43 -15.21 -8.56
C SER A 280 23.47 -16.27 -7.46
N GLY A 281 23.99 -17.48 -7.73
CA GLY A 281 24.21 -18.56 -6.75
C GLY A 281 22.95 -19.14 -6.10
N ALA A 282 21.76 -18.59 -6.40
CA ALA A 282 20.47 -19.01 -5.86
C ALA A 282 19.48 -19.49 -6.93
N ALA A 283 19.88 -19.42 -8.20
CA ALA A 283 19.14 -20.01 -9.31
C ALA A 283 19.37 -21.53 -9.33
N ASP A 284 18.33 -22.29 -9.69
CA ASP A 284 18.51 -23.72 -9.94
C ASP A 284 19.46 -23.89 -11.12
N LYS A 285 20.28 -24.95 -11.12
CA LYS A 285 21.26 -25.23 -12.21
C LYS A 285 20.63 -25.21 -13.59
N ASN A 286 19.32 -25.45 -13.66
CA ASN A 286 18.55 -25.54 -14.89
C ASN A 286 17.86 -24.23 -15.28
N ASP A 287 17.88 -23.16 -14.46
CA ASP A 287 17.18 -21.91 -14.76
C ASP A 287 17.77 -21.20 -15.97
N GLY A 288 19.10 -21.20 -16.11
CA GLY A 288 19.78 -20.69 -17.31
C GLY A 288 19.41 -21.48 -18.57
N ASP A 289 19.43 -22.81 -18.47
CA ASP A 289 19.04 -23.70 -19.57
C ASP A 289 17.56 -23.56 -19.95
N ASN A 290 16.68 -23.40 -18.96
CA ASN A 290 15.24 -23.17 -19.17
C ASN A 290 14.99 -21.86 -19.93
N VAL A 291 15.76 -20.81 -19.63
CA VAL A 291 15.73 -19.53 -20.34
C VAL A 291 16.13 -19.73 -21.81
N ILE A 292 17.22 -20.46 -22.05
CA ILE A 292 17.69 -20.76 -23.41
C ILE A 292 16.63 -21.59 -24.16
N LEU A 293 16.10 -22.66 -23.56
CA LEU A 293 15.01 -23.46 -24.13
C LEU A 293 13.75 -22.64 -24.43
N SER A 294 13.44 -21.63 -23.60
CA SER A 294 12.31 -20.73 -23.86
C SER A 294 12.58 -19.79 -25.05
N CYS A 295 13.81 -19.32 -25.24
CA CYS A 295 14.20 -18.56 -26.44
C CYS A 295 14.15 -19.44 -27.69
N LEU A 296 14.57 -20.70 -27.58
CA LEU A 296 14.55 -21.67 -28.68
C LEU A 296 13.14 -22.01 -29.17
N LYS A 297 12.08 -21.77 -28.38
CA LYS A 297 10.69 -21.93 -28.83
C LYS A 297 10.24 -20.82 -29.80
N GLU A 298 10.98 -19.71 -29.87
CA GLU A 298 10.77 -18.60 -30.80
C GLU A 298 11.85 -18.58 -31.92
N PHE A 299 12.41 -19.75 -32.26
CA PHE A 299 13.56 -19.93 -33.17
C PHE A 299 13.42 -19.27 -34.55
N ASP A 300 12.20 -19.15 -35.09
CA ASP A 300 11.95 -18.49 -36.38
C ASP A 300 12.39 -17.02 -36.41
N SER A 301 12.57 -16.40 -35.23
CA SER A 301 12.96 -15.00 -35.08
C SER A 301 14.45 -14.78 -34.82
N ILE A 302 15.23 -15.85 -34.62
CA ILE A 302 16.63 -15.80 -34.18
C ILE A 302 17.59 -16.16 -35.33
N PRO A 303 18.61 -15.33 -35.64
CA PRO A 303 19.65 -15.68 -36.60
C PRO A 303 20.41 -16.96 -36.20
N ALA A 304 20.76 -17.80 -37.17
CA ALA A 304 21.40 -19.10 -36.91
C ALA A 304 22.71 -19.01 -36.09
N GLU A 305 23.54 -17.99 -36.35
CA GLU A 305 24.79 -17.78 -35.61
C GLU A 305 24.56 -17.43 -34.12
N GLU A 306 23.55 -16.61 -33.84
CA GLU A 306 23.19 -16.24 -32.45
C GLU A 306 22.48 -17.40 -31.74
N LEU A 307 21.74 -18.22 -32.49
CA LEU A 307 21.13 -19.46 -31.99
C LEU A 307 22.19 -20.45 -31.52
N ASP A 308 23.24 -20.65 -32.33
CA ASP A 308 24.34 -21.56 -32.01
C ASP A 308 25.14 -21.07 -30.80
N ASN A 309 25.39 -19.75 -30.70
CA ASN A 309 26.05 -19.16 -29.53
C ASN A 309 25.22 -19.35 -28.24
N LEU A 310 23.89 -19.17 -28.30
CA LEU A 310 23.01 -19.39 -27.15
C LEU A 310 22.94 -20.86 -26.73
N ILE A 311 23.01 -21.80 -27.68
CA ILE A 311 23.04 -23.25 -27.38
C ILE A 311 24.38 -23.64 -26.74
N GLN A 312 25.49 -23.03 -27.15
CA GLN A 312 26.80 -23.26 -26.53
C GLN A 312 26.84 -22.82 -25.06
N ASP A 313 26.11 -21.76 -24.72
CA ASP A 313 26.02 -21.21 -23.35
C ASP A 313 25.19 -22.08 -22.38
N MET A 314 24.56 -23.17 -22.83
CA MET A 314 23.84 -24.13 -21.98
C MET A 314 24.82 -24.97 -21.14
N ASP A 315 24.45 -25.28 -19.90
CA ASP A 315 25.30 -26.06 -18.98
C ASP A 315 25.00 -27.57 -19.05
N SER A 316 23.77 -27.99 -19.38
CA SER A 316 23.42 -29.41 -19.54
C SER A 316 23.71 -29.94 -20.95
N ASP A 317 24.56 -30.96 -21.02
CA ASP A 317 24.81 -31.71 -22.25
C ASP A 317 23.56 -32.49 -22.71
N GLU A 318 22.68 -32.93 -21.81
CA GLU A 318 21.42 -33.61 -22.16
C GLU A 318 20.45 -32.67 -22.90
N ASN A 319 20.41 -31.39 -22.51
CA ASN A 319 19.58 -30.39 -23.16
C ASN A 319 20.16 -29.97 -24.53
N LYS A 320 21.49 -29.99 -24.70
CA LYS A 320 22.17 -29.79 -25.99
C LYS A 320 21.90 -30.92 -26.98
N VAL A 321 21.71 -32.15 -26.48
CA VAL A 321 21.53 -33.37 -27.29
C VAL A 321 20.05 -33.68 -27.60
N SER A 322 19.08 -33.11 -26.86
CA SER A 322 17.63 -33.33 -27.10
C SER A 322 17.04 -32.65 -28.36
N LYS A 323 17.90 -32.17 -29.28
CA LYS A 323 17.53 -31.56 -30.56
C LYS A 323 17.74 -32.52 -31.72
#